data_AF-A0A1H5A3W1-F1
#
_entry.id   AF-A0A1H5A3W1-F1
#
_cell.length_a   1.000
_cell.length_b   1.000
_cell.length_c   1.000
_cell.angle_alpha   90.00
_cell.angle_beta   90.00
_cell.angle_gamma   90.00
#
_symmetry.space_group_name_H-M   'P 1'
#
loop_
_entity.id
_entity.type
_entity.pdbx_description
1 polymer ?
#
loop_
_entity_poly.entity_id
_entity_poly.type
_entity_poly.pdbx_seq_one_letter_code
_entity_poly.pdbx_strand_id
1 'polypeptide(L)'
;MNGLGALIRLRLRSGRVGLLAAPAAIAGLVAVTAASIAGLYDTAEARAGYAASIGDSASGAAFNGRGYDLDTVGGITALEVGLFGQLLVAACGIGLAIRHTRREEESGLTELITATRIAPLAPLASAAVAVGGACTAAGALSALAVGSAGYGAGIGLLMAAYAGVGLVAGQLAQAARTAWTLALGFLLATFLVRATVDGRGLDATWLSPLGWPAEIRPFGAAPRLWPILALAAMTLAMTVTAVVIARRRDLGAGVVAPRLGPPRARPGLVSPLGLAVRLASGALAGWAVFAAVWAAVFGALSHEVTRLIDANPALLEAMGVDSATDLVGSLALLFVALSAGAAGLSTVGTLSAEEAEGRLGLVASTRVPLRTWWPAWGAVALAGAGAVLLGGAAVLGVATALATGRGAEVGSALAAGAGYLIPVAVIVLVGLASRAATVRPARLGWVVLAWAGIVGLLAETLRLPGWARGGRAEHDGHRRPRGAGRRARRGLPGPRGAARPGRRVTVPAPRTQQAPGA
;
A
#
# COMPACT_ATOMS: atom_id res chain seq x y z
N MET A 1 -15.22 -32.28 18.60
CA MET A 1 -15.90 -30.97 18.68
C MET A 1 -17.14 -31.01 17.79
N ASN A 2 -18.34 -31.08 18.36
CA ASN A 2 -19.57 -31.13 17.56
C ASN A 2 -19.71 -29.85 16.72
N GLY A 3 -20.05 -30.00 15.43
CA GLY A 3 -20.32 -28.89 14.51
C GLY A 3 -19.11 -28.22 13.83
N LEU A 4 -17.87 -28.58 14.18
CA LEU A 4 -16.66 -27.92 13.65
C LEU A 4 -16.57 -27.97 12.12
N GLY A 5 -16.75 -29.16 11.51
CA GLY A 5 -16.67 -29.33 10.06
C GLY A 5 -17.74 -28.54 9.30
N ALA A 6 -18.97 -28.49 9.85
CA ALA A 6 -20.05 -27.70 9.27
C ALA A 6 -19.75 -26.20 9.28
N LEU A 7 -19.16 -25.69 10.38
CA LEU A 7 -18.74 -24.30 10.48
C LEU A 7 -17.59 -23.95 9.56
N ILE A 8 -16.58 -24.82 9.42
CA ILE A 8 -15.50 -24.62 8.44
C ILE A 8 -16.08 -24.51 7.02
N ARG A 9 -16.98 -25.44 6.64
CA ARG A 9 -17.64 -25.39 5.33
C ARG A 9 -18.47 -24.12 5.14
N LEU A 10 -19.20 -23.68 6.17
CA LEU A 10 -19.96 -22.44 6.14
C LEU A 10 -19.04 -21.24 5.91
N ARG A 11 -17.94 -21.13 6.67
CA ARG A 11 -16.94 -20.07 6.54
C ARG A 11 -16.29 -20.04 5.17
N LEU A 12 -15.95 -21.20 4.62
CA LEU A 12 -15.40 -21.28 3.27
C LEU A 12 -16.43 -20.81 2.24
N ARG A 13 -17.72 -21.09 2.40
CA ARG A 13 -18.77 -20.62 1.46
C ARG A 13 -19.08 -19.14 1.59
N SER A 14 -19.32 -18.63 2.81
CA SER A 14 -19.68 -17.23 3.05
C SER A 14 -18.46 -16.30 3.00
N GLY A 15 -17.29 -16.82 3.32
CA GLY A 15 -16.04 -16.09 3.51
C GLY A 15 -15.03 -16.20 2.36
N ARG A 16 -15.26 -17.05 1.34
CA ARG A 16 -14.28 -17.40 0.28
C ARG A 16 -13.54 -16.23 -0.33
N VAL A 17 -14.23 -15.11 -0.59
CA VAL A 17 -13.61 -13.99 -1.29
C VAL A 17 -12.39 -13.48 -0.52
N GLY A 18 -12.52 -13.24 0.79
CA GLY A 18 -11.39 -12.81 1.61
C GLY A 18 -10.33 -13.90 1.77
N LEU A 19 -10.76 -15.15 2.00
CA LEU A 19 -9.87 -16.29 2.23
C LEU A 19 -9.06 -16.69 1.00
N LEU A 20 -9.56 -16.39 -0.21
CA LEU A 20 -8.86 -16.64 -1.49
C LEU A 20 -8.14 -15.40 -2.00
N ALA A 21 -8.73 -14.22 -1.89
CA ALA A 21 -8.13 -12.99 -2.40
C ALA A 21 -6.89 -12.58 -1.59
N ALA A 22 -6.87 -12.78 -0.28
CA ALA A 22 -5.70 -12.45 0.54
C ALA A 22 -4.44 -13.24 0.13
N PRO A 23 -4.44 -14.59 0.09
CA PRO A 23 -3.26 -15.34 -0.36
C PRO A 23 -2.91 -15.07 -1.82
N ALA A 24 -3.91 -14.89 -2.70
CA ALA A 24 -3.66 -14.54 -4.10
C ALA A 24 -3.02 -13.15 -4.27
N ALA A 25 -3.44 -12.16 -3.49
CA ALA A 25 -2.88 -10.81 -3.52
C ALA A 25 -1.44 -10.79 -2.99
N ILE A 26 -1.15 -11.53 -1.91
CA ILE A 26 0.21 -11.67 -1.36
C ILE A 26 1.11 -12.35 -2.38
N ALA A 27 0.68 -13.48 -2.94
CA ALA A 27 1.47 -14.19 -3.95
C ALA A 27 1.64 -13.38 -5.25
N GLY A 28 0.61 -12.62 -5.65
CA GLY A 28 0.66 -11.72 -6.79
C GLY A 28 1.67 -10.58 -6.58
N LEU A 29 1.70 -9.98 -5.39
CA LEU A 29 2.71 -8.98 -5.02
C LEU A 29 4.12 -9.59 -5.14
N VAL A 30 4.34 -10.77 -4.53
CA VAL A 30 5.62 -11.48 -4.60
C VAL A 30 6.03 -11.80 -6.04
N ALA A 31 5.10 -12.33 -6.85
CA ALA A 31 5.37 -12.72 -8.23
C ALA A 31 5.69 -11.51 -9.12
N VAL A 32 4.95 -10.40 -8.96
CA VAL A 32 5.20 -9.16 -9.70
C VAL A 32 6.56 -8.59 -9.32
N THR A 33 6.88 -8.51 -8.02
CA THR A 33 8.19 -8.04 -7.57
C THR A 33 9.30 -8.95 -8.09
N ALA A 34 9.16 -10.28 -7.99
CA ALA A 34 10.14 -11.23 -8.50
C ALA A 34 10.40 -11.06 -10.00
N ALA A 35 9.33 -10.91 -10.79
CA ALA A 35 9.45 -10.70 -12.24
C ALA A 35 10.12 -9.36 -12.57
N SER A 36 9.80 -8.28 -11.84
CA SER A 36 10.45 -6.99 -11.99
C SER A 36 11.94 -7.04 -11.65
N ILE A 37 12.31 -7.69 -10.54
CA ILE A 37 13.71 -7.84 -10.12
C ILE A 37 14.49 -8.73 -11.08
N ALA A 38 13.91 -9.84 -11.55
CA ALA A 38 14.54 -10.70 -12.54
C ALA A 38 14.83 -9.97 -13.87
N GLY A 39 13.96 -9.05 -14.27
CA GLY A 39 14.15 -8.23 -15.47
C GLY A 39 15.13 -7.07 -15.29
N LEU A 40 15.21 -6.48 -14.09
CA LEU A 40 16.06 -5.32 -13.81
C LEU A 40 17.50 -5.71 -13.43
N TYR A 41 17.68 -6.88 -12.80
CA TYR A 41 18.97 -7.39 -12.30
C TYR A 41 19.31 -8.77 -12.86
N ASP A 42 19.26 -8.87 -14.19
CA ASP A 42 19.53 -10.10 -14.95
C ASP A 42 21.00 -10.54 -14.88
N THR A 43 21.94 -9.60 -14.89
CA THR A 43 23.39 -9.84 -14.83
C THR A 43 23.94 -9.91 -13.40
N ALA A 44 25.01 -10.68 -13.21
CA ALA A 44 25.71 -10.77 -11.92
C ALA A 44 26.32 -9.42 -11.50
N GLU A 45 26.77 -8.63 -12.46
CA GLU A 45 27.32 -7.28 -12.25
C GLU A 45 26.24 -6.32 -11.73
N ALA A 46 25.04 -6.33 -12.30
CA ALA A 46 23.92 -5.52 -11.82
C ALA A 46 23.53 -5.89 -10.38
N ARG A 47 23.53 -7.18 -10.04
CA ARG A 47 23.27 -7.64 -8.66
C ARG A 47 24.38 -7.27 -7.68
N ALA A 48 25.64 -7.36 -8.08
CA ALA A 48 26.76 -6.90 -7.27
C ALA A 48 26.70 -5.38 -7.02
N GLY A 49 26.31 -4.59 -8.04
CA GLY A 49 26.09 -3.16 -7.89
C GLY A 49 24.94 -2.82 -6.93
N TYR A 50 23.84 -3.58 -6.98
CA TYR A 50 22.73 -3.46 -6.02
C TYR A 50 23.16 -3.82 -4.58
N ALA A 51 23.89 -4.91 -4.42
CA ALA A 51 24.39 -5.33 -3.11
C ALA A 51 25.32 -4.28 -2.50
N ALA A 52 26.16 -3.63 -3.32
CA ALA A 52 27.05 -2.56 -2.87
C ALA A 52 26.30 -1.25 -2.52
N SER A 53 25.22 -0.92 -3.22
CA SER A 53 24.46 0.32 -2.95
C SER A 53 23.51 0.21 -1.77
N ILE A 54 22.89 -0.95 -1.57
CA ILE A 54 21.90 -1.17 -0.51
C ILE A 54 22.50 -1.80 0.74
N GLY A 55 23.57 -2.59 0.61
CA GLY A 55 24.21 -3.28 1.73
C GLY A 55 24.68 -2.36 2.87
N ASP A 56 25.07 -1.12 2.53
CA ASP A 56 25.54 -0.11 3.49
C ASP A 56 24.46 0.91 3.91
N SER A 57 23.24 0.80 3.38
CA SER A 57 22.16 1.74 3.67
C SER A 57 21.47 1.43 5.00
N ALA A 58 21.82 2.20 6.04
CA ALA A 58 21.15 2.11 7.34
C ALA A 58 19.63 2.39 7.23
N SER A 59 19.22 3.32 6.37
CA SER A 59 17.81 3.65 6.14
C SER A 59 17.08 2.55 5.36
N GLY A 60 17.73 1.98 4.35
CA GLY A 60 17.22 0.85 3.59
C GLY A 60 17.03 -0.38 4.49
N ALA A 61 18.01 -0.68 5.34
CA ALA A 61 17.94 -1.75 6.32
C ALA A 61 16.81 -1.52 7.34
N ALA A 62 16.61 -0.29 7.83
CA ALA A 62 15.49 0.02 8.73
C ALA A 62 14.12 -0.25 8.09
N PHE A 63 13.98 0.01 6.78
CA PHE A 63 12.69 -0.01 6.11
C PHE A 63 12.36 -1.37 5.48
N ASN A 64 13.28 -1.95 4.72
CA ASN A 64 13.10 -3.22 4.06
C ASN A 64 13.60 -4.41 4.90
N GLY A 65 14.50 -4.14 5.84
CA GLY A 65 15.15 -5.17 6.66
C GLY A 65 16.56 -5.46 6.19
N ARG A 66 17.22 -6.37 6.92
CA ARG A 66 18.55 -6.84 6.54
C ARG A 66 18.51 -7.55 5.19
N GLY A 67 19.35 -7.10 4.26
CA GLY A 67 19.56 -7.75 2.98
C GLY A 67 20.42 -8.99 3.14
N TYR A 68 19.91 -10.13 2.69
CA TYR A 68 20.64 -11.40 2.64
C TYR A 68 20.61 -11.96 1.23
N ASP A 69 21.69 -12.63 0.82
CA ASP A 69 21.81 -13.32 -0.47
C ASP A 69 21.51 -12.39 -1.68
N LEU A 70 21.96 -11.13 -1.59
CA LEU A 70 21.70 -10.06 -2.58
C LEU A 70 22.40 -10.29 -3.93
N ASP A 71 23.27 -11.28 -4.02
CA ASP A 71 23.85 -11.80 -5.24
C ASP A 71 22.86 -12.66 -6.05
N THR A 72 21.71 -13.00 -5.47
CA THR A 72 20.63 -13.78 -6.08
C THR A 72 19.39 -12.93 -6.35
N VAL A 73 18.65 -13.26 -7.43
CA VAL A 73 17.35 -12.64 -7.73
C VAL A 73 16.36 -12.86 -6.57
N GLY A 74 16.40 -14.03 -5.94
CA GLY A 74 15.54 -14.37 -4.81
C GLY A 74 15.81 -13.52 -3.57
N GLY A 75 17.08 -13.33 -3.20
CA GLY A 75 17.47 -12.50 -2.06
C GLY A 75 17.09 -11.04 -2.23
N ILE A 76 17.34 -10.46 -3.41
CA ILE A 76 16.88 -9.11 -3.75
C ILE A 76 15.35 -9.03 -3.69
N THR A 77 14.64 -10.01 -4.26
CA THR A 77 13.17 -10.05 -4.20
C THR A 77 12.66 -10.08 -2.76
N ALA A 78 13.27 -10.88 -1.89
CA ALA A 78 12.89 -10.97 -0.49
C ALA A 78 13.09 -9.65 0.26
N LEU A 79 14.17 -8.92 -0.05
CA LEU A 79 14.44 -7.60 0.50
C LEU A 79 13.42 -6.56 0.00
N GLU A 80 13.15 -6.52 -1.30
CA GLU A 80 12.25 -5.53 -1.91
C GLU A 80 10.77 -5.76 -1.58
N VAL A 81 10.37 -7.03 -1.36
CA VAL A 81 9.06 -7.32 -0.75
C VAL A 81 9.03 -6.84 0.71
N GLY A 82 10.19 -6.72 1.38
CA GLY A 82 10.41 -6.37 2.78
C GLY A 82 9.31 -5.57 3.46
N LEU A 83 9.32 -4.24 3.35
CA LEU A 83 8.38 -3.37 4.08
C LEU A 83 6.91 -3.73 3.82
N PHE A 84 6.53 -3.68 2.54
CA PHE A 84 5.13 -3.78 2.15
C PHE A 84 4.61 -5.19 2.37
N GLY A 85 5.41 -6.20 2.02
CA GLY A 85 5.12 -7.60 2.28
C GLY A 85 4.96 -7.86 3.77
N GLN A 86 5.90 -7.45 4.62
CA GLN A 86 5.82 -7.71 6.06
C GLN A 86 4.57 -7.08 6.69
N LEU A 87 4.29 -5.81 6.40
CA LEU A 87 3.14 -5.11 6.96
C LEU A 87 1.81 -5.61 6.37
N LEU A 88 1.72 -5.80 5.06
CA LEU A 88 0.48 -6.26 4.40
C LEU A 88 0.17 -7.71 4.74
N VAL A 89 1.15 -8.61 4.72
CA VAL A 89 0.98 -10.02 5.10
C VAL A 89 0.47 -10.12 6.54
N ALA A 90 1.10 -9.40 7.47
CA ALA A 90 0.68 -9.36 8.86
C ALA A 90 -0.74 -8.77 9.02
N ALA A 91 -1.03 -7.63 8.36
CA ALA A 91 -2.34 -7.00 8.41
C ALA A 91 -3.45 -7.87 7.79
N CYS A 92 -3.17 -8.61 6.72
CA CYS A 92 -4.10 -9.58 6.14
C CYS A 92 -4.39 -10.72 7.11
N GLY A 93 -3.37 -11.25 7.79
CA GLY A 93 -3.55 -12.26 8.85
C GLY A 93 -4.47 -11.76 9.97
N ILE A 94 -4.15 -10.58 10.54
CA ILE A 94 -4.98 -9.90 11.55
C ILE A 94 -6.43 -9.74 11.06
N GLY A 95 -6.60 -9.24 9.84
CA GLY A 95 -7.91 -8.91 9.31
C GLY A 95 -8.79 -10.12 9.04
N LEU A 96 -8.21 -11.21 8.53
CA LEU A 96 -8.93 -12.48 8.38
C LEU A 96 -9.35 -13.05 9.73
N ALA A 97 -8.47 -13.01 10.73
CA ALA A 97 -8.76 -13.48 12.08
C ALA A 97 -9.90 -12.69 12.72
N ILE A 98 -9.85 -11.35 12.72
CA ILE A 98 -10.89 -10.48 13.29
C ILE A 98 -12.22 -10.61 12.54
N ARG A 99 -12.17 -10.67 11.20
CA ARG A 99 -13.36 -10.86 10.36
C ARG A 99 -14.11 -12.15 10.69
N HIS A 100 -13.38 -13.24 10.91
CA HIS A 100 -13.94 -14.56 11.19
C HIS A 100 -14.15 -14.85 12.68
N THR A 101 -13.89 -13.88 13.56
CA THR A 101 -14.16 -14.02 15.00
C THR A 101 -15.02 -12.84 15.47
N ARG A 102 -14.38 -11.77 15.97
CA ARG A 102 -15.03 -10.64 16.62
C ARG A 102 -16.12 -9.99 15.77
N ARG A 103 -15.96 -9.92 14.45
CA ARG A 103 -16.97 -9.32 13.56
C ARG A 103 -18.23 -10.18 13.44
N GLU A 104 -18.10 -11.51 13.45
CA GLU A 104 -19.24 -12.43 13.46
C GLU A 104 -19.92 -12.50 14.83
N GLU A 105 -19.16 -12.25 15.89
CA GLU A 105 -19.72 -12.13 17.23
C GLU A 105 -20.48 -10.81 17.40
N GLU A 106 -19.92 -9.71 16.92
CA GLU A 106 -20.58 -8.38 16.91
C GLU A 106 -21.85 -8.35 16.04
N SER A 107 -21.93 -9.17 14.99
CA SER A 107 -23.14 -9.27 14.16
C SER A 107 -24.23 -10.18 14.75
N GLY A 108 -24.04 -10.73 15.96
CA GLY A 108 -24.97 -11.67 16.59
C GLY A 108 -24.96 -13.09 16.00
N LEU A 109 -24.18 -13.34 14.95
CA LEU A 109 -24.15 -14.64 14.25
C LEU A 109 -23.58 -15.73 15.15
N THR A 110 -22.60 -15.39 15.99
CA THR A 110 -22.02 -16.35 16.93
C THR A 110 -23.04 -16.78 18.00
N GLU A 111 -23.94 -15.90 18.44
CA GLU A 111 -24.98 -16.23 19.43
C GLU A 111 -26.00 -17.22 18.84
N LEU A 112 -26.47 -16.95 17.62
CA LEU A 112 -27.39 -17.84 16.90
C LEU A 112 -26.81 -19.24 16.69
N ILE A 113 -25.51 -19.33 16.38
CA ILE A 113 -24.81 -20.60 16.18
C ILE A 113 -24.62 -21.34 17.50
N THR A 114 -24.21 -20.63 18.56
CA THR A 114 -23.94 -21.25 19.87
C THR A 114 -25.21 -21.63 20.63
N ALA A 115 -26.37 -21.07 20.26
CA ALA A 115 -27.68 -21.52 20.71
C ALA A 115 -28.08 -22.93 20.17
N THR A 116 -27.38 -23.43 19.14
CA THR A 116 -27.58 -24.80 18.62
C THR A 116 -26.69 -25.83 19.33
N ARG A 117 -26.77 -27.12 18.95
CA ARG A 117 -25.93 -28.20 19.51
C ARG A 117 -24.47 -28.15 19.01
N ILE A 118 -23.84 -27.00 19.07
CA ILE A 118 -22.45 -26.75 18.65
C ILE A 118 -21.60 -26.49 19.89
N ALA A 119 -20.35 -26.99 19.90
CA ALA A 119 -19.46 -26.75 21.04
C ALA A 119 -19.11 -25.25 21.17
N PRO A 120 -19.00 -24.68 22.39
CA PRO A 120 -18.76 -23.25 22.59
C PRO A 120 -17.50 -22.71 21.89
N LEU A 121 -16.45 -23.53 21.78
CA LEU A 121 -15.19 -23.17 21.11
C LEU A 121 -15.17 -23.45 19.60
N ALA A 122 -16.21 -24.07 19.04
CA ALA A 122 -16.25 -24.42 17.62
C ALA A 122 -16.23 -23.18 16.68
N PRO A 123 -16.87 -22.04 16.99
CA PRO A 123 -16.73 -20.82 16.19
C PRO A 123 -15.29 -20.32 16.11
N LEU A 124 -14.56 -20.29 17.24
CA LEU A 124 -13.15 -19.86 17.28
C LEU A 124 -12.24 -20.86 16.55
N ALA A 125 -12.41 -22.16 16.80
CA ALA A 125 -11.60 -23.19 16.16
C ALA A 125 -11.83 -23.25 14.64
N SER A 126 -13.08 -23.11 14.17
CA SER A 126 -13.37 -23.05 12.74
C SER A 126 -12.78 -21.81 12.06
N ALA A 127 -12.73 -20.67 12.78
CA ALA A 127 -12.06 -19.47 12.29
C ALA A 127 -10.54 -19.70 12.19
N ALA A 128 -9.91 -20.22 13.25
CA ALA A 128 -8.48 -20.51 13.27
C ALA A 128 -8.07 -21.49 12.16
N VAL A 129 -8.86 -22.54 11.91
CA VAL A 129 -8.61 -23.50 10.80
C VAL A 129 -8.76 -22.84 9.43
N ALA A 130 -9.83 -22.08 9.20
CA ALA A 130 -10.06 -21.42 7.91
C ALA A 130 -8.97 -20.39 7.60
N VAL A 131 -8.57 -19.58 8.60
CA VAL A 131 -7.50 -18.60 8.47
C VAL A 131 -6.14 -19.28 8.32
N GLY A 132 -5.86 -20.34 9.08
CA GLY A 132 -4.64 -21.15 8.93
C GLY A 132 -4.51 -21.76 7.54
N GLY A 133 -5.63 -22.20 6.94
CA GLY A 133 -5.67 -22.62 5.54
C GLY A 133 -5.30 -21.50 4.56
N ALA A 134 -5.80 -20.28 4.77
CA ALA A 134 -5.43 -19.11 3.96
C ALA A 134 -3.95 -18.73 4.14
N CYS A 135 -3.41 -18.80 5.36
CA CYS A 135 -1.98 -18.58 5.62
C CYS A 135 -1.09 -19.62 4.94
N THR A 136 -1.51 -20.89 4.97
CA THR A 136 -0.82 -21.99 4.28
C THR A 136 -0.85 -21.77 2.77
N ALA A 137 -2.00 -21.36 2.21
CA ALA A 137 -2.11 -21.03 0.79
C ALA A 137 -1.24 -19.84 0.39
N ALA A 138 -1.17 -18.78 1.22
CA ALA A 138 -0.30 -17.63 0.97
C ALA A 138 1.18 -18.06 0.90
N GLY A 139 1.61 -18.91 1.84
CA GLY A 139 2.96 -19.46 1.85
C GLY A 139 3.25 -20.35 0.65
N ALA A 140 2.35 -21.29 0.33
CA ALA A 140 2.52 -22.19 -0.81
C ALA A 140 2.57 -21.46 -2.16
N LEU A 141 1.66 -20.52 -2.40
CA LEU A 141 1.64 -19.72 -3.62
C LEU A 141 2.89 -18.82 -3.72
N SER A 142 3.34 -18.25 -2.60
CA SER A 142 4.58 -17.46 -2.57
C SER A 142 5.81 -18.32 -2.83
N ALA A 143 5.87 -19.55 -2.30
CA ALA A 143 6.94 -20.51 -2.61
C ALA A 143 6.99 -20.83 -4.10
N LEU A 144 5.83 -21.04 -4.73
CA LEU A 144 5.74 -21.29 -6.18
C LEU A 144 6.18 -20.06 -6.99
N ALA A 145 5.85 -18.85 -6.54
CA ALA A 145 6.18 -17.61 -7.23
C ALA A 145 7.70 -17.36 -7.33
N VAL A 146 8.47 -17.77 -6.32
CA VAL A 146 9.93 -17.52 -6.27
C VAL A 146 10.78 -18.78 -6.25
N GLY A 147 10.17 -19.97 -6.32
CA GLY A 147 10.87 -21.26 -6.30
C GLY A 147 11.54 -21.61 -4.97
N SER A 148 11.09 -21.06 -3.82
CA SER A 148 11.69 -21.34 -2.51
C SER A 148 10.65 -21.69 -1.44
N ALA A 149 10.71 -22.94 -0.96
CA ALA A 149 9.88 -23.43 0.12
C ALA A 149 10.16 -22.71 1.45
N GLY A 150 11.43 -22.34 1.71
CA GLY A 150 11.82 -21.57 2.90
C GLY A 150 11.17 -20.18 2.91
N TYR A 151 11.17 -19.50 1.75
CA TYR A 151 10.53 -18.20 1.61
C TYR A 151 9.01 -18.30 1.83
N GLY A 152 8.36 -19.28 1.19
CA GLY A 152 6.92 -19.51 1.37
C GLY A 152 6.54 -19.88 2.80
N ALA A 153 7.35 -20.71 3.48
CA ALA A 153 7.15 -21.01 4.90
C ALA A 153 7.24 -19.74 5.76
N GLY A 154 8.21 -18.86 5.48
CA GLY A 154 8.34 -17.56 6.13
C GLY A 154 7.09 -16.69 5.97
N ILE A 155 6.61 -16.50 4.74
CA ILE A 155 5.41 -15.71 4.46
C ILE A 155 4.15 -16.31 5.13
N GLY A 156 3.95 -17.62 4.97
CA GLY A 156 2.77 -18.29 5.53
C GLY A 156 2.75 -18.25 7.06
N LEU A 157 3.88 -18.50 7.71
CA LEU A 157 3.98 -18.47 9.17
C LEU A 157 3.96 -17.05 9.73
N LEU A 158 4.50 -16.06 9.01
CA LEU A 158 4.35 -14.65 9.38
C LEU A 158 2.88 -14.25 9.39
N MET A 159 2.15 -14.60 8.33
CA MET A 159 0.72 -14.35 8.24
C MET A 159 -0.04 -15.05 9.37
N ALA A 160 0.33 -16.29 9.70
CA ALA A 160 -0.30 -17.07 10.76
C ALA A 160 -0.01 -16.51 12.17
N ALA A 161 1.22 -16.04 12.43
CA ALA A 161 1.61 -15.46 13.71
C ALA A 161 0.78 -14.19 14.00
N TYR A 162 0.62 -13.32 13.01
CA TYR A 162 -0.20 -12.12 13.13
C TYR A 162 -1.71 -12.39 13.05
N ALA A 163 -2.14 -13.45 12.37
CA ALA A 163 -3.51 -13.95 12.54
C ALA A 163 -3.77 -14.37 13.99
N GLY A 164 -2.81 -15.01 14.66
CA GLY A 164 -2.84 -15.29 16.09
C GLY A 164 -3.04 -14.03 16.94
N VAL A 165 -2.27 -12.96 16.65
CA VAL A 165 -2.46 -11.65 17.29
C VAL A 165 -3.89 -11.13 17.07
N GLY A 166 -4.43 -11.25 15.86
CA GLY A 166 -5.81 -10.90 15.55
C GLY A 166 -6.85 -11.73 16.33
N LEU A 167 -6.61 -13.03 16.53
CA LEU A 167 -7.47 -13.88 17.35
C LEU A 167 -7.49 -13.40 18.80
N VAL A 168 -6.32 -13.13 19.39
CA VAL A 168 -6.19 -12.61 20.76
C VAL A 168 -6.88 -11.25 20.89
N ALA A 169 -6.59 -10.31 19.99
CA ALA A 169 -7.22 -9.00 19.98
C ALA A 169 -8.75 -9.08 19.87
N GLY A 170 -9.26 -10.04 19.08
CA GLY A 170 -10.69 -10.33 18.96
C GLY A 170 -11.32 -10.85 20.26
N GLN A 171 -10.57 -11.51 21.13
CA GLN A 171 -11.06 -11.94 22.45
C GLN A 171 -10.95 -10.83 23.52
N LEU A 172 -9.95 -9.95 23.38
CA LEU A 172 -9.73 -8.85 24.33
C LEU A 172 -10.74 -7.71 24.14
N ALA A 173 -11.14 -7.44 22.90
CA ALA A 173 -12.05 -6.35 22.56
C ALA A 173 -13.52 -6.80 22.45
N GLN A 174 -14.45 -5.90 22.78
CA GLN A 174 -15.88 -6.11 22.52
C GLN A 174 -16.33 -5.70 21.12
N ALA A 175 -15.60 -4.79 20.47
CA ALA A 175 -15.90 -4.32 19.12
C ALA A 175 -14.77 -4.69 18.17
N ALA A 176 -15.10 -5.07 16.93
CA ALA A 176 -14.10 -5.41 15.90
C ALA A 176 -13.14 -4.24 15.63
N ARG A 177 -13.65 -3.00 15.73
CA ARG A 177 -12.81 -1.79 15.58
C ARG A 177 -11.71 -1.72 16.64
N THR A 178 -12.05 -2.01 17.90
CA THR A 178 -11.08 -2.00 19.00
C THR A 178 -10.06 -3.14 18.85
N ALA A 179 -10.50 -4.32 18.41
CA ALA A 179 -9.61 -5.42 18.07
C ALA A 179 -8.58 -5.01 17.00
N TRP A 180 -9.05 -4.34 15.93
CA TRP A 180 -8.17 -3.82 14.87
C TRP A 180 -7.14 -2.83 15.42
N THR A 181 -7.57 -1.86 16.25
CA THR A 181 -6.63 -0.87 16.81
C THR A 181 -5.57 -1.52 17.69
N LEU A 182 -5.93 -2.52 18.50
CA LEU A 182 -4.97 -3.23 19.34
C LEU A 182 -3.97 -4.04 18.50
N ALA A 183 -4.47 -4.80 17.53
CA ALA A 183 -3.63 -5.65 16.69
C ALA A 183 -2.71 -4.85 15.77
N LEU A 184 -3.19 -3.75 15.16
CA LEU A 184 -2.37 -2.86 14.34
C LEU A 184 -1.39 -2.05 15.18
N GLY A 185 -1.77 -1.66 16.41
CA GLY A 185 -0.84 -1.02 17.35
C GLY A 185 0.32 -1.95 17.71
N PHE A 186 0.03 -3.24 17.96
CA PHE A 186 1.06 -4.25 18.18
C PHE A 186 1.94 -4.45 16.93
N LEU A 187 1.34 -4.56 15.74
CA LEU A 187 2.08 -4.65 14.48
C LEU A 187 3.03 -3.46 14.30
N LEU A 188 2.54 -2.24 14.48
CA LEU A 188 3.34 -1.03 14.37
C LEU A 188 4.48 -1.01 15.40
N ALA A 189 4.21 -1.39 16.66
CA ALA A 189 5.25 -1.48 17.68
C ALA A 189 6.35 -2.48 17.28
N THR A 190 5.97 -3.68 16.82
CA THR A 190 6.94 -4.68 16.35
C THR A 190 7.73 -4.19 15.14
N PHE A 191 7.09 -3.42 14.25
CA PHE A 191 7.76 -2.82 13.09
C PHE A 191 8.78 -1.76 13.50
N LEU A 192 8.42 -0.86 14.42
CA LEU A 192 9.34 0.17 14.92
C LEU A 192 10.54 -0.44 15.65
N VAL A 193 10.31 -1.49 16.45
CA VAL A 193 11.41 -2.25 17.08
C VAL A 193 12.32 -2.85 16.02
N ARG A 194 11.76 -3.51 15.01
CA ARG A 194 12.55 -4.07 13.90
C ARG A 194 13.34 -3.00 13.15
N ALA A 195 12.68 -1.92 12.72
CA ALA A 195 13.30 -0.83 11.98
C ALA A 195 14.46 -0.20 12.77
N THR A 196 14.31 -0.12 14.09
CA THR A 196 15.37 0.37 14.98
C THR A 196 16.55 -0.60 15.07
N VAL A 197 16.26 -1.89 15.21
CA VAL A 197 17.28 -2.95 15.31
C VAL A 197 18.07 -3.07 14.01
N ASP A 198 17.37 -3.14 12.88
CA ASP A 198 17.97 -3.28 11.55
C ASP A 198 18.71 -2.00 11.15
N GLY A 199 18.10 -0.82 11.35
CA GLY A 199 18.71 0.47 11.01
C GLY A 199 19.92 0.87 11.86
N ARG A 200 20.09 0.27 13.04
CA ARG A 200 21.28 0.45 13.88
C ARG A 200 22.28 -0.71 13.80
N GLY A 201 22.00 -1.73 13.00
CA GLY A 201 22.86 -2.91 12.90
C GLY A 201 22.99 -3.69 14.22
N LEU A 202 21.99 -3.63 15.11
CA LEU A 202 22.05 -4.30 16.42
C LEU A 202 21.78 -5.80 16.26
N ASP A 203 22.56 -6.67 16.92
CA ASP A 203 22.30 -8.11 16.97
C ASP A 203 21.16 -8.48 17.95
N ALA A 204 20.01 -7.86 17.73
CA ALA A 204 18.80 -8.03 18.52
C ALA A 204 17.57 -8.34 17.64
N THR A 205 17.78 -8.90 16.44
CA THR A 205 16.70 -9.24 15.48
C THR A 205 15.66 -10.19 16.08
N TRP A 206 16.01 -10.93 17.14
CA TRP A 206 15.07 -11.78 17.89
C TRP A 206 13.93 -10.96 18.55
N LEU A 207 14.16 -9.68 18.91
CA LEU A 207 13.17 -8.86 19.61
C LEU A 207 11.90 -8.56 18.80
N SER A 208 11.96 -8.64 17.47
CA SER A 208 10.81 -8.39 16.61
C SER A 208 10.46 -9.59 15.72
N PRO A 209 9.22 -10.10 15.78
CA PRO A 209 8.78 -11.17 14.91
C PRO A 209 8.76 -10.79 13.42
N LEU A 210 8.77 -9.49 13.09
CA LEU A 210 8.89 -9.03 11.71
C LEU A 210 10.33 -9.17 11.15
N GLY A 211 11.35 -9.28 12.02
CA GLY A 211 12.73 -9.51 11.59
C GLY A 211 13.04 -10.98 11.28
N TRP A 212 12.25 -11.91 11.82
CA TRP A 212 12.49 -13.35 11.70
C TRP A 212 12.43 -13.89 10.25
N PRO A 213 11.49 -13.47 9.37
CA PRO A 213 11.44 -13.99 7.99
C PRO A 213 12.73 -13.75 7.19
N ALA A 214 13.40 -12.60 7.38
CA ALA A 214 14.66 -12.31 6.71
C ALA A 214 15.78 -13.26 7.16
N GLU A 215 15.78 -13.64 8.44
CA GLU A 215 16.77 -14.56 9.02
C GLU A 215 16.64 -16.00 8.55
N ILE A 216 15.56 -16.37 7.84
CA ILE A 216 15.42 -17.71 7.23
C ILE A 216 16.51 -17.93 6.18
N ARG A 217 16.95 -16.86 5.49
CA ARG A 217 17.92 -16.89 4.38
C ARG A 217 17.56 -17.95 3.33
N PRO A 218 16.37 -17.84 2.74
CA PRO A 218 15.76 -18.92 1.96
C PRO A 218 16.42 -19.15 0.59
N PHE A 219 17.37 -18.29 0.20
CA PHE A 219 18.11 -18.38 -1.06
C PHE A 219 19.62 -18.58 -0.85
N GLY A 220 20.09 -18.56 0.39
CA GLY A 220 21.48 -18.81 0.75
C GLY A 220 21.81 -20.30 0.87
N ALA A 221 23.10 -20.60 0.98
CA ALA A 221 23.61 -21.98 1.04
C ALA A 221 23.13 -22.78 2.27
N ALA A 222 22.75 -22.11 3.35
CA ALA A 222 22.30 -22.74 4.60
C ALA A 222 21.11 -21.99 5.23
N PRO A 223 19.86 -22.38 4.92
CA PRO A 223 18.69 -21.75 5.51
C PRO A 223 18.62 -22.03 7.02
N ARG A 224 18.28 -21.01 7.81
CA ARG A 224 18.18 -21.13 9.27
C ARG A 224 16.77 -21.58 9.65
N LEU A 225 16.68 -22.57 10.55
CA LEU A 225 15.39 -23.12 10.99
C LEU A 225 14.78 -22.41 12.20
N TRP A 226 15.60 -21.75 13.02
CA TRP A 226 15.12 -21.06 14.23
C TRP A 226 13.99 -20.03 13.96
N PRO A 227 13.99 -19.23 12.86
CA PRO A 227 12.94 -18.24 12.65
C PRO A 227 11.59 -18.91 12.29
N ILE A 228 11.64 -20.03 11.56
CA ILE A 228 10.46 -20.86 11.25
C ILE A 228 9.86 -21.39 12.56
N LEU A 229 10.72 -21.95 13.43
CA LEU A 229 10.30 -22.46 14.73
C LEU A 229 9.74 -21.34 15.63
N ALA A 230 10.35 -20.14 15.60
CA ALA A 230 9.89 -18.99 16.35
C ALA A 230 8.51 -18.49 15.87
N LEU A 231 8.30 -18.36 14.55
CA LEU A 231 6.99 -17.98 14.00
C LEU A 231 5.91 -19.04 14.29
N ALA A 232 6.25 -20.32 14.19
CA ALA A 232 5.35 -21.42 14.55
C ALA A 232 5.01 -21.40 16.04
N ALA A 233 5.99 -21.19 16.91
CA ALA A 233 5.81 -21.07 18.35
C ALA A 233 4.94 -19.85 18.71
N MET A 234 5.17 -18.70 18.08
CA MET A 234 4.33 -17.50 18.26
C MET A 234 2.88 -17.75 17.81
N THR A 235 2.69 -18.39 16.65
CA THR A 235 1.36 -18.76 16.14
C THR A 235 0.62 -19.65 17.14
N LEU A 236 1.29 -20.68 17.65
CA LEU A 236 0.74 -21.60 18.65
C LEU A 236 0.42 -20.86 19.96
N ALA A 237 1.36 -20.07 20.48
CA ALA A 237 1.21 -19.34 21.73
C ALA A 237 0.03 -18.35 21.67
N MET A 238 -0.11 -17.59 20.57
CA MET A 238 -1.22 -16.66 20.39
C MET A 238 -2.56 -17.38 20.23
N THR A 239 -2.59 -18.50 19.50
CA THR A 239 -3.81 -19.31 19.33
C THR A 239 -4.26 -19.92 20.65
N VAL A 240 -3.33 -20.48 21.43
CA VAL A 240 -3.61 -21.01 22.78
C VAL A 240 -4.10 -19.91 23.70
N THR A 241 -3.46 -18.73 23.68
CA THR A 241 -3.87 -17.57 24.47
C THR A 241 -5.29 -17.15 24.13
N ALA A 242 -5.65 -17.08 22.84
CA ALA A 242 -7.01 -16.78 22.40
C ALA A 242 -8.01 -17.83 22.92
N VAL A 243 -7.67 -19.12 22.88
CA VAL A 243 -8.54 -20.20 23.41
C VAL A 243 -8.72 -20.09 24.92
N VAL A 244 -7.66 -19.80 25.68
CA VAL A 244 -7.71 -19.63 27.14
C VAL A 244 -8.59 -18.45 27.52
N ILE A 245 -8.47 -17.32 26.82
CA ILE A 245 -9.31 -16.15 27.04
C ILE A 245 -10.77 -16.48 26.69
N ALA A 246 -11.01 -17.11 25.53
CA ALA A 246 -12.36 -17.47 25.07
C ALA A 246 -13.09 -18.42 26.03
N ARG A 247 -12.38 -19.25 26.79
CA ARG A 247 -12.97 -20.15 27.79
C ARG A 247 -13.41 -19.45 29.08
N ARG A 248 -12.85 -18.27 29.37
CA ARG A 248 -13.07 -17.55 30.63
C ARG A 248 -14.00 -16.35 30.48
N ARG A 249 -14.28 -15.91 29.25
CA ARG A 249 -15.14 -14.76 28.96
C ARG A 249 -16.54 -15.22 28.54
N ASP A 250 -17.52 -14.38 28.84
CA ASP A 250 -18.87 -14.55 28.30
C ASP A 250 -18.93 -14.13 26.82
N LEU A 251 -19.94 -14.66 26.13
CA LEU A 251 -20.23 -14.29 24.74
C LEU A 251 -20.59 -12.79 24.67
N GLY A 252 -20.06 -12.07 23.68
CA GLY A 252 -20.28 -10.63 23.56
C GLY A 252 -19.44 -9.77 24.52
N ALA A 253 -18.88 -10.37 25.58
CA ALA A 253 -17.95 -9.71 26.49
C ALA A 253 -16.51 -9.80 25.96
N GLY A 254 -15.77 -8.72 26.09
CA GLY A 254 -14.33 -8.65 25.88
C GLY A 254 -13.65 -8.50 27.23
N VAL A 255 -12.41 -8.97 27.36
CA VAL A 255 -11.66 -8.84 28.62
C VAL A 255 -11.46 -7.38 29.01
N VAL A 256 -11.25 -6.52 28.02
CA VAL A 256 -11.15 -5.07 28.25
C VAL A 256 -12.55 -4.49 28.22
N ALA A 257 -13.09 -4.21 29.41
CA ALA A 257 -14.38 -3.54 29.55
C ALA A 257 -14.36 -2.17 28.85
N PRO A 258 -15.46 -1.74 28.21
CA PRO A 258 -15.53 -0.42 27.61
C PRO A 258 -15.48 0.59 28.75
N ARG A 259 -14.64 1.61 28.60
CA ARG A 259 -14.71 2.74 29.53
C ARG A 259 -16.10 3.35 29.43
N LEU A 260 -16.76 3.50 30.58
CA LEU A 260 -17.97 4.31 30.66
C LEU A 260 -17.63 5.70 30.12
N GLY A 261 -18.34 6.11 29.07
CA GLY A 261 -18.17 7.43 28.50
C GLY A 261 -18.56 8.51 29.51
N PRO A 262 -18.21 9.79 29.27
CA PRO A 262 -18.66 10.88 30.10
C PRO A 262 -20.20 10.86 30.27
N PRO A 263 -20.73 11.15 31.46
CA PRO A 263 -22.17 11.08 31.75
C PRO A 263 -23.00 12.08 30.93
N ARG A 264 -22.36 13.11 30.37
CA ARG A 264 -22.97 14.08 29.46
C ARG A 264 -22.23 14.10 28.14
N ALA A 265 -22.99 14.04 27.04
CA ALA A 265 -22.44 14.24 25.71
C ALA A 265 -21.91 15.68 25.58
N ARG A 266 -20.74 15.84 24.94
CA ARG A 266 -20.24 17.17 24.58
C ARG A 266 -21.22 17.83 23.59
N PRO A 267 -21.43 19.16 23.64
CA PRO A 267 -22.40 19.84 22.77
C PRO A 267 -22.22 19.53 21.27
N GLY A 268 -20.96 19.39 20.82
CA GLY A 268 -20.65 19.03 19.44
C GLY A 268 -21.22 17.67 18.99
N LEU A 269 -21.37 16.69 19.90
CA LEU A 269 -21.91 15.36 19.59
C LEU A 269 -23.42 15.35 19.35
N VAL A 270 -24.10 16.46 19.65
CA VAL A 270 -25.53 16.65 19.36
C VAL A 270 -25.74 17.08 17.90
N SER A 271 -24.66 17.40 17.17
CA SER A 271 -24.71 17.78 15.75
C SER A 271 -24.30 16.62 14.82
N PRO A 272 -24.85 16.55 13.59
CA PRO A 272 -24.41 15.60 12.57
C PRO A 272 -22.90 15.67 12.29
N LEU A 273 -22.34 16.88 12.30
CA LEU A 273 -20.92 17.12 12.06
C LEU A 273 -20.06 16.52 13.18
N GLY A 274 -20.37 16.80 14.44
CA GLY A 274 -19.58 16.26 15.56
C GLY A 274 -19.71 14.75 15.69
N LEU A 275 -20.87 14.18 15.34
CA LEU A 275 -21.04 12.72 15.26
C LEU A 275 -20.18 12.12 14.13
N ALA A 276 -20.21 12.71 12.94
CA ALA A 276 -19.39 12.29 11.81
C ALA A 276 -17.89 12.36 12.13
N VAL A 277 -17.42 13.47 12.73
CA VAL A 277 -16.03 13.60 13.20
C VAL A 277 -15.67 12.49 14.18
N ARG A 278 -16.52 12.22 15.18
CA ARG A 278 -16.25 11.18 16.17
C ARG A 278 -16.14 9.79 15.53
N LEU A 279 -17.06 9.44 14.63
CA LEU A 279 -17.08 8.13 13.97
C LEU A 279 -15.94 7.94 12.96
N ALA A 280 -15.56 9.02 12.26
CA ALA A 280 -14.48 9.02 11.28
C ALA A 280 -13.08 9.11 11.91
N SER A 281 -12.97 9.71 13.10
CA SER A 281 -11.69 10.05 13.75
C SER A 281 -10.69 8.90 13.82
N GLY A 282 -11.13 7.68 14.16
CA GLY A 282 -10.23 6.53 14.23
C GLY A 282 -9.66 6.13 12.88
N ALA A 283 -10.46 6.20 11.81
CA ALA A 283 -9.98 5.90 10.46
C ALA A 283 -9.05 7.03 9.94
N LEU A 284 -9.45 8.29 10.15
CA LEU A 284 -8.63 9.46 9.80
C LEU A 284 -7.28 9.44 10.52
N ALA A 285 -7.25 9.12 11.82
CA ALA A 285 -6.03 8.99 12.59
C ALA A 285 -5.13 7.87 12.05
N GLY A 286 -5.70 6.72 11.70
CA GLY A 286 -4.93 5.61 11.10
C GLY A 286 -4.24 6.02 9.79
N TRP A 287 -4.97 6.68 8.88
CA TRP A 287 -4.41 7.18 7.64
C TRP A 287 -3.44 8.35 7.84
N ALA A 288 -3.68 9.23 8.82
CA ALA A 288 -2.75 10.29 9.19
C ALA A 288 -1.42 9.73 9.70
N VAL A 289 -1.46 8.72 10.57
CA VAL A 289 -0.26 8.04 11.07
C VAL A 289 0.49 7.36 9.93
N PHE A 290 -0.20 6.65 9.04
CA PHE A 290 0.43 6.03 7.88
C PHE A 290 1.10 7.06 6.97
N ALA A 291 0.38 8.14 6.61
CA ALA A 291 0.92 9.21 5.78
C ALA A 291 2.12 9.91 6.44
N ALA A 292 2.06 10.17 7.75
CA ALA A 292 3.15 10.78 8.50
C ALA A 292 4.38 9.88 8.58
N VAL A 293 4.21 8.58 8.88
CA VAL A 293 5.34 7.63 8.92
C VAL A 293 5.98 7.50 7.54
N TRP A 294 5.17 7.37 6.49
CA TRP A 294 5.66 7.31 5.11
C TRP A 294 6.45 8.58 4.72
N ALA A 295 5.85 9.75 4.97
CA ALA A 295 6.48 11.04 4.71
C ALA A 295 7.79 11.23 5.49
N ALA A 296 7.81 10.85 6.77
CA ALA A 296 9.00 10.97 7.61
C ALA A 296 10.15 10.11 7.08
N VAL A 297 9.84 8.88 6.64
CA VAL A 297 10.88 8.00 6.08
C VAL A 297 11.42 8.53 4.76
N PHE A 298 10.57 8.92 3.82
CA PHE A 298 11.06 9.45 2.54
C PHE A 298 11.80 10.78 2.72
N GLY A 299 11.39 11.59 3.70
CA GLY A 299 12.14 12.79 4.07
C GLY A 299 13.52 12.45 4.65
N ALA A 300 13.64 11.41 5.48
CA ALA A 300 14.93 10.94 5.99
C ALA A 300 15.82 10.35 4.89
N LEU A 301 15.23 9.61 3.93
CA LEU A 301 15.93 9.04 2.78
C LEU A 301 16.47 10.11 1.81
N SER A 302 15.94 11.33 1.85
CA SER A 302 16.36 12.40 0.95
C SER A 302 17.86 12.70 1.08
N HIS A 303 18.43 12.65 2.30
CA HIS A 303 19.88 12.81 2.47
C HIS A 303 20.67 11.73 1.72
N GLU A 304 20.22 10.48 1.79
CA GLU A 304 20.92 9.34 1.21
C GLU A 304 20.88 9.36 -0.31
N VAL A 305 19.73 9.73 -0.89
CA VAL A 305 19.56 9.92 -2.33
C VAL A 305 20.38 11.12 -2.83
N THR A 306 20.44 12.23 -2.07
CA THR A 306 21.34 13.35 -2.40
C THR A 306 22.80 12.90 -2.42
N ARG A 307 23.27 12.15 -1.41
CA ARG A 307 24.64 11.60 -1.40
C ARG A 307 24.93 10.69 -2.58
N LEU A 308 23.98 9.81 -2.94
CA LEU A 308 24.15 8.87 -4.05
C LEU A 308 24.27 9.60 -5.39
N ILE A 309 23.53 10.69 -5.56
CA ILE A 309 23.56 11.53 -6.77
C ILE A 309 24.80 12.42 -6.81
N ASP A 310 25.23 12.97 -5.67
CA ASP A 310 26.51 13.68 -5.56
C ASP A 310 27.68 12.76 -5.95
N ALA A 311 27.58 11.47 -5.64
CA ALA A 311 28.56 10.45 -6.02
C ALA A 311 28.48 10.03 -7.50
N ASN A 312 27.32 10.15 -8.15
CA ASN A 312 27.15 9.82 -9.57
C ASN A 312 26.09 10.72 -10.25
N PRO A 313 26.51 11.89 -10.76
CA PRO A 313 25.60 12.87 -11.37
C PRO A 313 24.89 12.37 -12.64
N ALA A 314 25.46 11.37 -13.32
CA ALA A 314 24.89 10.78 -14.53
C ALA A 314 23.55 10.06 -14.27
N LEU A 315 23.25 9.71 -13.00
CA LEU A 315 21.97 9.13 -12.61
C LEU A 315 20.79 10.10 -12.82
N LEU A 316 21.00 11.41 -12.60
CA LEU A 316 19.94 12.41 -12.83
C LEU A 316 19.64 12.60 -14.31
N GLU A 317 20.68 12.65 -15.16
CA GLU A 317 20.51 12.75 -16.62
C GLU A 317 19.82 11.51 -17.20
N ALA A 318 20.15 10.31 -16.71
CA ALA A 318 19.50 9.08 -17.14
C ALA A 318 18.02 8.99 -16.72
N MET A 319 17.65 9.66 -15.62
CA MET A 319 16.26 9.69 -15.12
C MET A 319 15.45 10.89 -15.65
N GLY A 320 16.09 11.87 -16.29
CA GLY A 320 15.44 13.06 -16.83
C GLY A 320 14.80 13.96 -15.76
N VAL A 321 15.36 14.00 -14.55
CA VAL A 321 14.86 14.79 -13.43
C VAL A 321 15.86 15.87 -13.04
N ASP A 322 15.36 17.08 -12.77
CA ASP A 322 16.20 18.24 -12.44
C ASP A 322 16.88 18.11 -11.06
N SER A 323 16.28 17.39 -10.10
CA SER A 323 16.91 17.10 -8.80
C SER A 323 16.48 15.78 -8.15
N ALA A 324 17.40 15.21 -7.37
CA ALA A 324 17.22 14.03 -6.52
C ALA A 324 16.00 14.12 -5.60
N THR A 325 15.89 15.30 -4.98
CA THR A 325 14.89 15.68 -3.99
C THR A 325 13.50 15.75 -4.60
N ASP A 326 13.39 16.15 -5.87
CA ASP A 326 12.10 16.21 -6.57
C ASP A 326 11.55 14.82 -6.88
N LEU A 327 12.41 13.85 -7.22
CA LEU A 327 11.99 12.47 -7.45
C LEU A 327 11.50 11.81 -6.14
N VAL A 328 12.29 11.89 -5.08
CA VAL A 328 11.94 11.31 -3.77
C VAL A 328 10.72 12.02 -3.18
N GLY A 329 10.69 13.35 -3.29
CA GLY A 329 9.59 14.19 -2.80
C GLY A 329 8.29 13.95 -3.55
N SER A 330 8.31 13.82 -4.88
CA SER A 330 7.11 13.52 -5.68
C SER A 330 6.56 12.13 -5.39
N LEU A 331 7.41 11.12 -5.25
CA LEU A 331 6.98 9.77 -4.88
C LEU A 331 6.40 9.75 -3.46
N ALA A 332 7.03 10.44 -2.51
CA ALA A 332 6.54 10.58 -1.15
C ALA A 332 5.15 11.24 -1.11
N LEU A 333 5.00 12.38 -1.81
CA LEU A 333 3.74 13.11 -1.88
C LEU A 333 2.64 12.33 -2.59
N LEU A 334 2.96 11.52 -3.61
CA LEU A 334 1.99 10.65 -4.26
C LEU A 334 1.35 9.69 -3.25
N PHE A 335 2.14 8.99 -2.44
CA PHE A 335 1.63 8.07 -1.42
C PHE A 335 0.89 8.80 -0.29
N VAL A 336 1.33 10.01 0.10
CA VAL A 336 0.59 10.86 1.02
C VAL A 336 -0.79 11.23 0.44
N ALA A 337 -0.86 11.59 -0.85
CA ALA A 337 -2.10 11.91 -1.54
C ALA A 337 -3.02 10.68 -1.66
N LEU A 338 -2.47 9.50 -1.96
CA LEU A 338 -3.24 8.25 -1.97
C LEU A 338 -3.80 7.92 -0.57
N SER A 339 -3.01 8.14 0.47
CA SER A 339 -3.43 7.95 1.87
C SER A 339 -4.54 8.93 2.26
N ALA A 340 -4.46 10.18 1.82
CA ALA A 340 -5.50 11.19 2.01
C ALA A 340 -6.81 10.81 1.30
N GLY A 341 -6.73 10.35 0.04
CA GLY A 341 -7.88 9.83 -0.70
C GLY A 341 -8.52 8.64 0.01
N ALA A 342 -7.70 7.69 0.49
CA ALA A 342 -8.15 6.55 1.26
C ALA A 342 -8.81 6.95 2.60
N ALA A 343 -8.32 8.00 3.26
CA ALA A 343 -8.89 8.55 4.48
C ALA A 343 -10.30 9.12 4.26
N GLY A 344 -10.48 9.91 3.19
CA GLY A 344 -11.78 10.41 2.80
C GLY A 344 -12.74 9.28 2.41
N LEU A 345 -12.31 8.32 1.60
CA LEU A 345 -13.12 7.15 1.23
C LEU A 345 -13.47 6.24 2.41
N SER A 346 -12.61 6.14 3.41
CA SER A 346 -12.90 5.41 4.66
C SER A 346 -14.00 6.10 5.47
N THR A 347 -14.05 7.43 5.44
CA THR A 347 -15.14 8.21 6.04
C THR A 347 -16.45 7.97 5.29
N VAL A 348 -16.43 7.97 3.95
CA VAL A 348 -17.60 7.61 3.12
C VAL A 348 -18.05 6.16 3.36
N GLY A 349 -17.10 5.25 3.55
CA GLY A 349 -17.38 3.85 3.92
C GLY A 349 -18.05 3.73 5.29
N THR A 350 -17.63 4.55 6.25
CA THR A 350 -18.27 4.62 7.58
C THR A 350 -19.71 5.10 7.46
N LEU A 351 -19.96 6.18 6.71
CA LEU A 351 -21.32 6.64 6.41
C LEU A 351 -22.17 5.53 5.76
N SER A 352 -21.58 4.81 4.80
CA SER A 352 -22.27 3.71 4.12
C SER A 352 -22.66 2.58 5.07
N ALA A 353 -21.80 2.27 6.06
CA ALA A 353 -22.08 1.26 7.08
C ALA A 353 -23.17 1.71 8.06
N GLU A 354 -23.15 2.98 8.50
CA GLU A 354 -24.20 3.53 9.36
C GLU A 354 -25.60 3.45 8.73
N GLU A 355 -25.68 3.67 7.41
CA GLU A 355 -26.94 3.52 6.68
C GLU A 355 -27.33 2.05 6.48
N ALA A 356 -26.37 1.18 6.11
CA ALA A 356 -26.63 -0.24 5.89
C ALA A 356 -27.05 -0.98 7.17
N GLU A 357 -26.57 -0.54 8.33
CA GLU A 357 -26.92 -1.09 9.65
C GLU A 357 -28.20 -0.45 10.22
N GLY A 358 -28.91 0.38 9.44
CA GLY A 358 -30.19 0.97 9.81
C GLY A 358 -30.10 2.12 10.83
N ARG A 359 -28.91 2.46 11.32
CA ARG A 359 -28.71 3.53 12.31
C ARG A 359 -29.05 4.91 11.75
N LEU A 360 -28.87 5.13 10.45
CA LEU A 360 -29.35 6.36 9.81
C LEU A 360 -30.86 6.56 9.96
N GLY A 361 -31.64 5.47 9.91
CA GLY A 361 -33.10 5.52 10.08
C GLY A 361 -33.51 6.02 11.47
N LEU A 362 -32.76 5.63 12.52
CA LEU A 362 -32.97 6.14 13.88
C LEU A 362 -32.74 7.66 13.94
N VAL A 363 -31.67 8.16 13.32
CA VAL A 363 -31.40 9.62 13.28
C VAL A 363 -32.47 10.34 12.46
N ALA A 364 -32.88 9.79 11.32
CA ALA A 364 -33.90 10.37 10.46
C ALA A 364 -35.29 10.43 11.11
N SER A 365 -35.57 9.57 12.10
CA SER A 365 -36.79 9.61 12.91
C SER A 365 -36.83 10.77 13.92
N THR A 366 -35.70 11.45 14.13
CA THR A 366 -35.60 12.62 15.01
C THR A 366 -35.80 13.92 14.23
N ARG A 367 -35.61 15.08 14.89
CA ARG A 367 -35.72 16.41 14.25
C ARG A 367 -34.53 16.78 13.35
N VAL A 368 -33.57 15.88 13.13
CA VAL A 368 -32.37 16.14 12.31
C VAL A 368 -32.73 16.00 10.83
N PRO A 369 -32.68 17.07 10.03
CA PRO A 369 -33.06 16.98 8.63
C PRO A 369 -31.93 16.36 7.79
N LEU A 370 -32.27 15.39 6.93
CA LEU A 370 -31.31 14.68 6.07
C LEU A 370 -30.47 15.60 5.17
N ARG A 371 -31.01 16.78 4.80
CA ARG A 371 -30.29 17.83 4.05
C ARG A 371 -29.05 18.37 4.78
N THR A 372 -28.98 18.23 6.10
CA THR A 372 -27.79 18.61 6.89
C THR A 372 -26.84 17.45 7.12
N TRP A 373 -27.33 16.22 7.01
CA TRP A 373 -26.54 15.01 7.25
C TRP A 373 -25.51 14.77 6.15
N TRP A 374 -25.93 14.73 4.89
CA TRP A 374 -25.05 14.45 3.76
C TRP A 374 -23.91 15.48 3.60
N PRO A 375 -24.18 16.81 3.66
CA PRO A 375 -23.11 17.80 3.61
C PRO A 375 -22.16 17.73 4.82
N ALA A 376 -22.67 17.41 6.02
CA ALA A 376 -21.82 17.27 7.20
C ALA A 376 -20.80 16.13 7.04
N TRP A 377 -21.25 14.96 6.59
CA TRP A 377 -20.35 13.84 6.32
C TRP A 377 -19.41 14.10 5.14
N GLY A 378 -19.89 14.77 4.09
CA GLY A 378 -19.05 15.22 2.98
C GLY A 378 -17.95 16.18 3.42
N ALA A 379 -18.30 17.15 4.26
CA ALA A 379 -17.35 18.10 4.84
C ALA A 379 -16.30 17.40 5.71
N VAL A 380 -16.70 16.44 6.55
CA VAL A 380 -15.76 15.65 7.36
C VAL A 380 -14.85 14.78 6.49
N ALA A 381 -15.36 14.17 5.43
CA ALA A 381 -14.56 13.36 4.52
C ALA A 381 -13.52 14.21 3.77
N LEU A 382 -13.93 15.38 3.25
CA LEU A 382 -13.05 16.30 2.53
C LEU A 382 -12.04 16.98 3.45
N ALA A 383 -12.49 17.52 4.60
CA ALA A 383 -11.61 18.16 5.56
C ALA A 383 -10.64 17.15 6.20
N GLY A 384 -11.10 15.93 6.50
CA GLY A 384 -10.26 14.85 7.00
C GLY A 384 -9.20 14.41 5.99
N ALA A 385 -9.57 14.24 4.72
CA ALA A 385 -8.62 13.95 3.65
C ALA A 385 -7.60 15.09 3.47
N GLY A 386 -8.06 16.35 3.44
CA GLY A 386 -7.19 17.52 3.35
C GLY A 386 -6.23 17.63 4.54
N ALA A 387 -6.69 17.34 5.77
CA ALA A 387 -5.85 17.34 6.96
C ALA A 387 -4.78 16.24 6.91
N VAL A 388 -5.12 15.03 6.43
CA VAL A 388 -4.14 13.95 6.22
C VAL A 388 -3.10 14.34 5.17
N LEU A 389 -3.52 14.95 4.06
CA LEU A 389 -2.65 15.39 2.98
C LEU A 389 -1.66 16.47 3.45
N LEU A 390 -2.18 17.56 4.01
CA LEU A 390 -1.37 18.68 4.45
C LEU A 390 -0.51 18.30 5.67
N GLY A 391 -1.03 17.47 6.58
CA GLY A 391 -0.24 16.92 7.69
C GLY A 391 0.91 16.03 7.21
N GLY A 392 0.66 15.13 6.26
CA GLY A 392 1.71 14.30 5.66
C GLY A 392 2.74 15.12 4.88
N ALA A 393 2.30 16.11 4.11
CA ALA A 393 3.19 17.04 3.40
C ALA A 393 4.05 17.88 4.37
N ALA A 394 3.47 18.34 5.48
CA ALA A 394 4.23 19.03 6.53
C ALA A 394 5.28 18.12 7.16
N VAL A 395 4.93 16.86 7.46
CA VAL A 395 5.88 15.88 8.01
C VAL A 395 7.01 15.58 7.02
N LEU A 396 6.70 15.47 5.72
CA LEU A 396 7.70 15.30 4.68
C LEU A 396 8.67 16.48 4.67
N GLY A 397 8.14 17.71 4.61
CA GLY A 397 8.94 18.92 4.59
C GLY A 397 9.79 19.12 5.85
N VAL A 398 9.29 18.75 7.02
CA VAL A 398 10.07 18.78 8.27
C VAL A 398 11.17 17.72 8.25
N ALA A 399 10.86 16.50 7.82
CA ALA A 399 11.84 15.42 7.74
C ALA A 399 12.95 15.71 6.72
N THR A 400 12.60 16.25 5.54
CA THR A 400 13.58 16.69 4.53
C THR A 400 14.40 17.86 5.04
N ALA A 401 13.80 18.85 5.71
CA ALA A 401 14.52 19.97 6.31
C ALA A 401 15.53 19.51 7.38
N LEU A 402 15.13 18.57 8.23
CA LEU A 402 16.03 17.98 9.24
C LEU A 402 17.16 17.16 8.62
N ALA A 403 16.88 16.45 7.51
CA ALA A 403 17.86 15.63 6.82
C ALA A 403 18.87 16.45 6.00
N THR A 404 18.44 17.55 5.38
CA THR A 404 19.27 18.37 4.47
C THR A 404 19.81 19.66 5.10
N GLY A 405 19.29 20.07 6.26
CA GLY A 405 19.58 21.35 6.91
C GLY A 405 18.90 22.57 6.27
N ARG A 406 18.00 22.38 5.29
CA ARG A 406 17.33 23.46 4.56
C ARG A 406 15.90 23.70 5.06
N GLY A 407 15.67 24.79 5.79
CA GLY A 407 14.34 25.11 6.35
C GLY A 407 13.26 25.43 5.31
N ALA A 408 13.63 25.82 4.09
CA ALA A 408 12.69 26.14 3.00
C ALA A 408 11.87 24.92 2.53
N GLU A 409 12.31 23.70 2.85
CA GLU A 409 11.68 22.45 2.41
C GLU A 409 10.28 22.22 2.98
N VAL A 410 9.95 22.84 4.12
CA VAL A 410 8.59 22.78 4.69
C VAL A 410 7.58 23.51 3.80
N GLY A 411 7.98 24.69 3.30
CA GLY A 411 7.13 25.51 2.43
C GLY A 411 6.93 24.87 1.06
N SER A 412 7.99 24.33 0.46
CA SER A 412 7.92 23.62 -0.83
C SER A 412 7.06 22.37 -0.73
N ALA A 413 7.23 21.54 0.30
CA ALA A 413 6.44 20.32 0.50
C ALA A 413 4.96 20.64 0.72
N LEU A 414 4.63 21.67 1.51
CA LEU A 414 3.26 22.12 1.70
C LEU A 414 2.62 22.65 0.41
N ALA A 415 3.36 23.44 -0.37
CA ALA A 415 2.88 23.95 -1.66
C ALA A 415 2.63 22.81 -2.66
N ALA A 416 3.56 21.87 -2.76
CA ALA A 416 3.42 20.68 -3.59
C ALA A 416 2.26 19.79 -3.12
N GLY A 417 2.13 19.56 -1.81
CA GLY A 417 1.01 18.84 -1.20
C GLY A 417 -0.34 19.51 -1.47
N ALA A 418 -0.40 20.85 -1.41
CA ALA A 418 -1.61 21.60 -1.75
C ALA A 418 -2.05 21.40 -3.20
N GLY A 419 -1.11 21.16 -4.13
CA GLY A 419 -1.41 20.79 -5.51
C GLY A 419 -2.26 19.51 -5.65
N TYR A 420 -2.17 18.59 -4.68
CA TYR A 420 -2.95 17.35 -4.67
C TYR A 420 -4.34 17.49 -4.03
N LEU A 421 -4.69 18.65 -3.46
CA LEU A 421 -6.01 18.85 -2.81
C LEU A 421 -7.17 18.60 -3.76
N ILE A 422 -7.09 19.13 -4.99
CA ILE A 422 -8.14 18.96 -5.99
C ILE A 422 -8.26 17.49 -6.42
N PRO A 423 -7.19 16.79 -6.85
CA PRO A 423 -7.26 15.36 -7.16
C PRO A 423 -7.85 14.52 -6.02
N VAL A 424 -7.40 14.75 -4.79
CA VAL A 424 -7.90 14.03 -3.60
C VAL A 424 -9.38 14.33 -3.37
N ALA A 425 -9.80 15.60 -3.46
CA ALA A 425 -11.20 15.97 -3.34
C ALA A 425 -12.07 15.30 -4.40
N VAL A 426 -11.61 15.23 -5.66
CA VAL A 426 -12.33 14.52 -6.74
C VAL A 426 -12.53 13.05 -6.40
N ILE A 427 -11.50 12.35 -5.91
CA ILE A 427 -11.63 10.93 -5.50
C ILE A 427 -12.70 10.76 -4.41
N VAL A 428 -12.67 11.63 -3.39
CA VAL A 428 -13.65 11.59 -2.30
C VAL A 428 -15.06 11.91 -2.78
N LEU A 429 -15.20 12.91 -3.67
CA LEU A 429 -16.47 13.29 -4.28
C LEU A 429 -17.05 12.18 -5.16
N VAL A 430 -16.22 11.45 -5.92
CA VAL A 430 -16.64 10.26 -6.66
C VAL A 430 -17.13 9.18 -5.70
N GLY A 431 -16.44 8.97 -4.57
CA GLY A 431 -16.90 8.09 -3.50
C GLY A 431 -18.29 8.48 -2.99
N LEU A 432 -18.49 9.76 -2.64
CA LEU A 432 -19.76 10.30 -2.17
C LEU A 432 -20.86 10.18 -3.23
N ALA A 433 -20.58 10.55 -4.48
CA ALA A 433 -21.53 10.47 -5.60
C ALA A 433 -21.94 9.02 -5.88
N SER A 434 -21.00 8.08 -5.86
CA SER A 434 -21.30 6.66 -6.03
C SER A 434 -22.19 6.11 -4.92
N ARG A 435 -22.02 6.64 -3.70
CA ARG A 435 -22.86 6.28 -2.56
C ARG A 435 -24.24 6.93 -2.63
N ALA A 436 -24.35 8.15 -3.15
CA ALA A 436 -25.64 8.79 -3.38
C ALA A 436 -26.44 8.06 -4.47
N ALA A 437 -25.76 7.53 -5.50
CA ALA A 437 -26.39 6.84 -6.61
C ALA A 437 -26.82 5.39 -6.31
N THR A 438 -26.21 4.71 -5.33
CA THR A 438 -26.49 3.30 -5.04
C THR A 438 -26.44 2.98 -3.53
N VAL A 439 -27.23 2.00 -3.09
CA VAL A 439 -27.20 1.46 -1.71
C VAL A 439 -25.93 0.61 -1.46
N ARG A 440 -25.13 0.35 -2.50
CA ARG A 440 -23.89 -0.44 -2.40
C ARG A 440 -22.74 0.46 -1.89
N PRO A 441 -21.73 -0.11 -1.21
CA PRO A 441 -20.60 0.67 -0.70
C PRO A 441 -19.88 1.39 -1.85
N ALA A 442 -19.24 2.52 -1.53
CA ALA A 442 -18.51 3.42 -2.43
C ALA A 442 -17.28 2.77 -3.12
N ARG A 443 -17.49 1.69 -3.87
CA ARG A 443 -16.44 0.91 -4.54
C ARG A 443 -15.78 1.69 -5.68
N LEU A 444 -16.54 2.58 -6.34
CA LEU A 444 -16.02 3.39 -7.44
C LEU A 444 -14.91 4.34 -6.98
N GLY A 445 -15.04 4.95 -5.79
CA GLY A 445 -13.98 5.79 -5.23
C GLY A 445 -12.67 5.02 -5.05
N TRP A 446 -12.74 3.78 -4.56
CA TRP A 446 -11.57 2.91 -4.41
C TRP A 446 -10.96 2.49 -5.75
N VAL A 447 -11.79 2.28 -6.79
CA VAL A 447 -11.32 2.01 -8.15
C VAL A 447 -10.55 3.22 -8.71
N VAL A 448 -11.09 4.44 -8.54
CA VAL A 448 -10.40 5.66 -8.99
C VAL A 448 -9.11 5.89 -8.20
N LEU A 449 -9.11 5.63 -6.88
CA LEU A 449 -7.89 5.70 -6.07
C LEU A 449 -6.83 4.71 -6.55
N ALA A 450 -7.21 3.45 -6.79
CA ALA A 450 -6.30 2.43 -7.30
C ALA A 450 -5.77 2.81 -8.69
N TRP A 451 -6.63 3.32 -9.57
CA TRP A 451 -6.24 3.84 -10.87
C TRP A 451 -5.26 5.01 -10.76
N ALA A 452 -5.50 5.96 -9.86
CA ALA A 452 -4.59 7.08 -9.61
C ALA A 452 -3.21 6.60 -9.14
N GLY A 453 -3.15 5.57 -8.30
CA GLY A 453 -1.89 4.93 -7.90
C GLY A 453 -1.18 4.25 -9.08
N ILE A 454 -1.91 3.49 -9.91
CA ILE A 454 -1.37 2.84 -11.11
C ILE A 454 -0.80 3.88 -12.08
N VAL A 455 -1.55 4.94 -12.37
CA VAL A 455 -1.08 6.02 -13.25
C VAL A 455 0.10 6.74 -12.62
N GLY A 456 0.04 7.08 -11.33
CA GLY A 456 1.12 7.80 -10.65
C GLY A 456 2.44 7.03 -10.58
N LEU A 457 2.40 5.69 -10.52
CA LEU A 457 3.59 4.84 -10.39
C LEU A 457 4.05 4.22 -11.71
N LEU A 458 3.12 3.83 -12.58
CA LEU A 458 3.40 2.97 -13.72
C LEU A 458 3.02 3.58 -15.07
N ALA A 459 2.55 4.83 -15.13
CA ALA A 459 2.11 5.41 -16.40
C ALA A 459 3.19 5.38 -17.49
N GLU A 460 4.41 5.73 -17.13
CA GLU A 460 5.54 5.75 -18.06
C GLU A 460 6.04 4.34 -18.35
N THR A 461 6.12 3.48 -17.32
CA THR A 461 6.54 2.07 -17.44
C THR A 461 5.60 1.26 -18.32
N LEU A 462 4.29 1.45 -18.17
CA LEU A 462 3.25 0.77 -18.96
C LEU A 462 2.99 1.47 -20.31
N ARG A 463 3.70 2.57 -20.61
CA ARG A 463 3.51 3.39 -21.81
C ARG A 463 2.05 3.74 -22.05
N LEU A 464 1.34 4.17 -20.99
CA LEU A 464 -0.09 4.43 -21.09
C LEU A 464 -0.38 5.53 -22.13
N PRO A 465 -1.44 5.40 -22.93
CA PRO A 465 -1.80 6.42 -23.92
C PRO A 465 -2.11 7.76 -23.25
N GLY A 466 -1.84 8.88 -23.94
CA GLY A 466 -1.90 10.22 -23.34
C GLY A 466 -3.26 10.62 -22.75
N TRP A 467 -4.36 10.02 -23.23
CA TRP A 467 -5.68 10.21 -22.63
C TRP A 467 -5.80 9.60 -21.22
N ALA A 468 -5.06 8.53 -20.93
CA ALA A 468 -5.05 7.84 -19.64
C ALA A 468 -4.13 8.53 -18.62
N ARG A 469 -3.11 9.27 -19.07
CA ARG A 469 -2.18 10.06 -18.24
C ARG A 469 -2.72 11.43 -17.84
N GLY A 470 -3.93 11.79 -18.29
CA GLY A 470 -4.43 13.16 -18.24
C GLY A 470 -3.82 13.94 -19.40
N GLY A 471 -4.58 14.12 -20.47
CA GLY A 471 -4.09 14.69 -21.71
C GLY A 471 -3.49 16.08 -21.52
N ARG A 472 -2.15 16.17 -21.57
CA ARG A 472 -1.47 17.24 -22.28
C ARG A 472 -0.87 16.65 -23.54
N ALA A 473 -1.60 16.84 -24.64
CA ALA A 473 -1.02 16.73 -25.96
C ALA A 473 -0.07 17.91 -26.14
N GLU A 474 1.20 17.78 -25.77
CA GLU A 474 2.22 18.78 -26.11
C GLU A 474 3.63 18.19 -25.99
N HIS A 475 4.07 17.53 -27.06
CA HIS A 475 5.35 17.75 -27.74
C HIS A 475 5.59 16.63 -28.77
N ASP A 476 4.75 16.61 -29.80
CA ASP A 476 5.16 16.08 -31.11
C ASP A 476 5.30 17.27 -32.06
N GLY A 477 6.28 18.12 -31.73
CA GLY A 477 6.54 19.43 -32.32
C GLY A 477 7.94 19.51 -32.92
N HIS A 478 8.36 18.49 -33.66
CA HIS A 478 9.59 18.55 -34.45
C HIS A 478 9.31 18.51 -35.96
N ARG A 479 9.19 19.74 -36.49
CA ARG A 479 9.72 20.23 -37.77
C ARG A 479 9.29 19.50 -39.05
N ARG A 480 8.38 20.15 -39.82
CA ARG A 480 8.67 20.70 -41.16
C ARG A 480 7.69 21.83 -41.51
N PRO A 481 8.13 23.06 -41.87
CA PRO A 481 7.25 24.04 -42.48
C PRO A 481 7.11 23.69 -43.97
N ARG A 482 5.89 23.39 -44.43
CA ARG A 482 5.55 23.47 -45.86
C ARG A 482 4.48 24.52 -46.03
N GLY A 483 4.88 25.58 -46.74
CA GLY A 483 4.16 26.82 -46.90
C GLY A 483 2.77 26.67 -47.48
N ALA A 484 1.90 27.56 -47.00
CA ALA A 484 0.66 27.93 -47.64
C ALA A 484 0.94 28.50 -49.05
N GLY A 485 0.15 28.09 -50.04
CA GLY A 485 0.27 28.64 -51.39
C GLY A 485 -0.73 28.05 -52.37
N ARG A 486 -2.02 28.41 -52.24
CA ARG A 486 -2.96 28.34 -53.38
C ARG A 486 -4.17 29.24 -53.16
N ARG A 487 -4.18 30.42 -53.80
CA ARG A 487 -5.20 30.89 -54.78
C ARG A 487 -5.14 32.41 -54.99
N ALA A 488 -4.87 32.84 -56.23
CA ALA A 488 -5.51 33.93 -56.99
C ALA A 488 -4.63 34.24 -58.23
N ARG A 489 -4.88 33.66 -59.42
CA ARG A 489 -5.62 34.24 -60.56
C ARG A 489 -5.33 35.73 -60.86
N ARG A 490 -4.52 36.01 -61.90
CA ARG A 490 -4.86 36.73 -63.16
C ARG A 490 -3.60 37.30 -63.83
N GLY A 491 -3.50 37.18 -65.16
CA GLY A 491 -2.59 37.96 -66.01
C GLY A 491 -1.68 37.15 -66.94
N LEU A 492 -2.14 36.88 -68.16
CA LEU A 492 -1.31 36.66 -69.38
C LEU A 492 -0.90 38.03 -69.97
N PRO A 493 -0.02 38.17 -70.99
CA PRO A 493 0.62 37.15 -71.86
C PRO A 493 2.14 37.35 -72.18
N GLY A 494 2.77 36.27 -72.69
CA GLY A 494 3.61 36.34 -73.90
C GLY A 494 5.13 36.65 -73.78
N PRO A 495 5.92 36.35 -74.84
CA PRO A 495 6.96 35.32 -74.77
C PRO A 495 8.37 35.81 -75.21
N ARG A 496 9.41 34.99 -74.99
CA ARG A 496 10.51 34.66 -75.96
C ARG A 496 11.70 33.97 -75.30
N GLY A 497 12.31 33.03 -76.04
CA GLY A 497 13.77 32.95 -76.12
C GLY A 497 14.47 31.70 -75.58
N ALA A 498 14.48 30.64 -76.40
CA ALA A 498 15.65 29.83 -76.78
C ALA A 498 16.61 29.25 -75.71
N ALA A 499 16.71 27.91 -75.73
CA ALA A 499 17.92 27.11 -76.03
C ALA A 499 18.08 25.85 -75.16
N ARG A 500 17.99 24.70 -75.83
CA ARG A 500 18.33 23.31 -75.44
C ARG A 500 19.83 23.04 -75.78
N PRO A 501 20.41 21.82 -75.61
CA PRO A 501 20.45 20.89 -74.46
C PRO A 501 21.82 20.12 -74.31
N GLY A 502 21.95 19.29 -73.27
CA GLY A 502 22.75 18.03 -73.29
C GLY A 502 24.22 18.11 -72.85
N ARG A 503 24.89 17.07 -72.36
CA ARG A 503 24.57 15.67 -72.07
C ARG A 503 25.74 15.06 -71.27
N ARG A 504 25.43 14.29 -70.21
CA ARG A 504 26.10 13.10 -69.62
C ARG A 504 27.62 13.06 -69.33
N VAL A 505 27.93 12.91 -68.03
CA VAL A 505 28.52 11.74 -67.34
C VAL A 505 29.54 10.87 -68.09
N THR A 506 30.71 10.66 -67.46
CA THR A 506 31.44 9.39 -67.46
C THR A 506 32.36 9.27 -66.22
N VAL A 507 32.37 8.08 -65.63
CA VAL A 507 33.22 7.58 -64.52
C VAL A 507 34.51 6.99 -65.12
N PRO A 508 35.64 6.93 -64.39
CA PRO A 508 36.12 5.61 -63.95
C PRO A 508 36.84 5.58 -62.58
N ALA A 509 36.85 4.39 -61.95
CA ALA A 509 37.75 3.98 -60.86
C ALA A 509 39.16 3.65 -61.39
N PRO A 510 40.21 3.42 -60.55
CA PRO A 510 40.45 2.08 -59.98
C PRO A 510 41.23 1.99 -58.61
N ARG A 511 41.14 0.80 -57.96
CA ARG A 511 42.15 -0.07 -57.25
C ARG A 511 43.34 0.56 -56.47
N THR A 512 43.93 0.06 -55.38
CA THR A 512 43.99 -1.24 -54.64
C THR A 512 44.82 -1.08 -53.33
N GLN A 513 44.58 -2.00 -52.37
CA GLN A 513 45.53 -2.69 -51.46
C GLN A 513 46.19 -2.07 -50.20
N GLN A 514 45.97 -2.82 -49.10
CA GLN A 514 46.88 -3.34 -48.06
C GLN A 514 47.30 -2.50 -46.83
N ALA A 515 47.09 -3.13 -45.67
CA ALA A 515 47.61 -2.82 -44.32
C ALA A 515 48.75 -3.84 -43.96
N PRO A 516 49.25 -3.97 -42.72
CA PRO A 516 49.57 -3.03 -41.62
C PRO A 516 51.04 -3.18 -41.08
N GLY A 517 51.47 -2.37 -40.11
CA GLY A 517 52.54 -2.73 -39.16
C GLY A 517 53.38 -1.58 -38.58
N ALA A 518 53.21 -1.32 -37.27
CA ALA A 518 54.18 -0.97 -36.21
C ALA A 518 53.47 -0.32 -35.03
#